data_AF-A0A1L9BJT2-F1
#
_entry.id   AF-A0A1L9BJT2-F1
#
_cell.length_a   1.000
_cell.length_b   1.000
_cell.length_c   1.000
_cell.angle_alpha   90.00
_cell.angle_beta   90.00
_cell.angle_gamma   90.00
#
_symmetry.space_group_name_H-M   'P 1'
#
loop_
_entity.id
_entity.type
_entity.pdbx_description
1 polymer ?
#
loop_
_entity_poly.entity_id
_entity_poly.type
_entity_poly.pdbx_seq_one_letter_code
_entity_poly.pdbx_strand_id
1 'polypeptide(L)'
;MPLKAPRMLSHHNPCSRIVALLLTSSILGACATGPERFVNAALFGNREPTREECGEEVDVDGCGEPITRAMLLGRQKHTLALACTREVLKQRWPAPFSIEQRYRYYRNAQFLETISQEQE
;
A
#
# COMPACT_ATOMS: atom_id res chain seq x y z
N MET A 1 -7.26 39.91 12.24
CA MET A 1 -5.81 39.74 12.45
C MET A 1 -5.33 38.56 11.61
N PRO A 2 -4.56 38.75 10.53
CA PRO A 2 -4.02 37.61 9.79
C PRO A 2 -2.70 37.15 10.45
N LEU A 3 -2.69 35.90 10.92
CA LEU A 3 -1.48 35.20 11.36
C LEU A 3 -0.61 34.91 10.13
N LYS A 4 0.60 35.45 10.13
CA LYS A 4 1.61 35.27 9.08
C LYS A 4 2.27 33.90 9.28
N ALA A 5 2.08 32.99 8.32
CA ALA A 5 2.76 31.69 8.32
C ALA A 5 4.30 31.86 8.20
N PRO A 6 5.13 31.03 8.86
CA PRO A 6 6.57 31.10 8.71
C PRO A 6 6.99 30.59 7.33
N ARG A 7 7.84 31.36 6.65
CA ARG A 7 8.58 30.90 5.46
C ARG A 7 9.49 29.74 5.86
N MET A 8 9.13 28.52 5.48
CA MET A 8 10.14 27.47 5.29
C MET A 8 10.88 27.77 3.99
N LEU A 9 12.12 28.23 4.10
CA LEU A 9 13.04 28.32 2.98
C LEU A 9 13.40 26.91 2.52
N SER A 10 12.79 26.49 1.41
CA SER A 10 13.20 25.31 0.65
C SER A 10 14.65 25.44 0.20
N HIS A 11 15.52 24.58 0.72
CA HIS A 11 16.62 24.04 -0.06
C HIS A 11 16.15 22.71 -0.65
N HIS A 12 15.41 22.79 -1.75
CA HIS A 12 15.04 21.64 -2.56
C HIS A 12 16.13 21.42 -3.60
N ASN A 13 16.99 20.44 -3.32
CA ASN A 13 17.97 19.96 -4.28
C ASN A 13 17.24 19.21 -5.41
N PRO A 14 17.32 19.65 -6.68
CA PRO A 14 16.55 19.09 -7.78
C PRO A 14 16.91 17.63 -8.13
N CYS A 15 17.98 17.07 -7.58
CA CYS A 15 18.39 15.68 -7.82
C CYS A 15 17.60 14.61 -7.03
N SER A 16 16.83 14.97 -5.99
CA SER A 16 16.12 13.97 -5.17
C SER A 16 14.78 13.47 -5.75
N ARG A 17 14.20 14.14 -6.74
CA ARG A 17 12.87 13.78 -7.26
C ARG A 17 12.87 12.60 -8.23
N ILE A 18 13.93 12.38 -9.00
CA ILE A 18 13.99 11.30 -10.00
C ILE A 18 14.33 9.94 -9.35
N VAL A 19 15.16 9.94 -8.30
CA VAL A 19 15.54 8.71 -7.56
C VAL A 19 14.36 8.14 -6.74
N ALA A 20 13.44 8.99 -6.32
CA ALA A 20 12.23 8.61 -5.59
C ALA A 20 11.36 7.58 -6.34
N LEU A 21 11.16 7.80 -7.65
CA LEU A 21 10.20 7.03 -8.44
C LEU A 21 10.69 5.63 -8.79
N LEU A 22 12.01 5.43 -8.91
CA LEU A 22 12.61 4.14 -9.24
C LEU A 22 12.78 3.24 -8.01
N LEU A 23 13.05 3.82 -6.84
CA LEU A 23 13.19 3.06 -5.59
C LEU A 23 11.86 2.48 -5.11
N THR A 24 10.75 3.20 -5.27
CA THR A 24 9.42 2.78 -4.80
C THR A 24 8.96 1.47 -5.44
N SER A 25 9.16 1.27 -6.75
CA SER A 25 8.76 0.04 -7.44
C SER A 25 9.56 -1.19 -6.97
N SER A 26 10.86 -1.04 -6.69
CA SER A 26 11.70 -2.14 -6.19
C SER A 26 11.35 -2.54 -4.74
N ILE A 27 11.03 -1.55 -3.90
CA ILE A 27 10.57 -1.76 -2.52
C ILE A 27 9.21 -2.47 -2.51
N LEU A 28 8.27 -2.00 -3.35
CA LEU A 28 6.96 -2.63 -3.48
C LEU A 28 7.07 -4.09 -3.92
N GLY A 29 7.91 -4.39 -4.91
CA GLY A 29 8.12 -5.75 -5.38
C GLY A 29 8.64 -6.68 -4.29
N ALA A 30 9.71 -6.27 -3.58
CA ALA A 30 10.26 -7.06 -2.48
C ALA A 30 9.24 -7.25 -1.34
N CYS A 31 8.51 -6.19 -0.99
CA CYS A 31 7.48 -6.25 0.05
C CYS A 31 6.20 -6.95 -0.39
N ALA A 32 6.01 -7.27 -1.67
CA ALA A 32 4.92 -8.13 -2.12
C ALA A 32 5.32 -9.62 -2.07
N THR A 33 6.49 -9.96 -2.60
CA THR A 33 6.94 -11.36 -2.73
C THR A 33 7.28 -12.01 -1.39
N GLY A 34 7.85 -11.25 -0.43
CA GLY A 34 8.18 -11.78 0.90
C GLY A 34 6.95 -12.30 1.66
N PRO A 35 5.93 -11.44 1.90
CA PRO A 35 4.66 -11.83 2.51
C PRO A 35 3.94 -12.96 1.79
N GLU A 36 3.94 -12.95 0.46
CA GLU A 36 3.34 -14.01 -0.33
C GLU A 36 3.97 -15.37 0.02
N ARG A 37 5.30 -15.45 -0.02
CA ARG A 37 6.03 -16.67 0.33
C ARG A 37 5.79 -17.07 1.78
N PHE A 38 5.83 -16.11 2.71
CA PHE A 38 5.61 -16.39 4.13
C PHE A 38 4.22 -16.98 4.41
N VAL A 39 3.17 -16.37 3.86
CA VAL A 39 1.79 -16.85 4.05
C VAL A 39 1.60 -18.22 3.38
N ASN A 40 2.12 -18.38 2.16
CA ASN A 40 2.06 -19.66 1.45
C ASN A 40 2.86 -20.77 2.17
N ALA A 41 4.01 -20.43 2.77
CA ALA A 41 4.80 -21.34 3.61
C ALA A 41 3.97 -21.88 4.77
N ALA A 42 3.32 -20.97 5.51
CA ALA A 42 2.60 -21.30 6.72
C ALA A 42 1.34 -22.12 6.48
N LEU A 43 0.62 -21.85 5.38
CA LEU A 43 -0.71 -22.43 5.14
C LEU A 43 -0.71 -23.58 4.13
N PHE A 44 0.28 -23.61 3.23
CA PHE A 44 0.31 -24.57 2.13
C PHE A 44 1.65 -25.32 2.04
N GLY A 45 2.61 -25.08 2.94
CA GLY A 45 3.90 -25.76 2.89
C GLY A 45 4.75 -25.31 1.69
N ASN A 46 4.81 -23.99 1.45
CA ASN A 46 5.59 -23.33 0.40
C ASN A 46 5.10 -23.51 -1.05
N ARG A 47 3.97 -24.19 -1.28
CA ARG A 47 3.31 -24.19 -2.59
C ARG A 47 2.34 -23.01 -2.72
N GLU A 48 1.99 -22.69 -3.96
CA GLU A 48 0.87 -21.80 -4.24
C GLU A 48 -0.47 -22.53 -3.99
N PRO A 49 -1.49 -21.83 -3.47
CA PRO A 49 -2.83 -22.38 -3.38
C PRO A 49 -3.39 -22.65 -4.79
N THR A 50 -4.16 -23.72 -4.94
CA THR A 50 -4.83 -24.00 -6.22
C THR A 50 -6.00 -23.03 -6.44
N ARG A 51 -6.55 -23.04 -7.66
CA ARG A 51 -7.72 -22.23 -7.98
C ARG A 51 -8.94 -22.65 -7.16
N GLU A 52 -9.12 -23.95 -6.98
CA GLU A 52 -10.18 -24.54 -6.18
C GLU A 52 -10.03 -24.09 -4.72
N GLU A 53 -8.84 -24.22 -4.15
CA GLU A 53 -8.56 -23.81 -2.78
C GLU A 53 -8.76 -22.30 -2.56
N CYS A 54 -8.39 -21.48 -3.54
CA CYS A 54 -8.64 -20.04 -3.52
C CYS A 54 -10.15 -19.73 -3.56
N GLY A 55 -10.93 -20.51 -4.30
CA GLY A 55 -12.36 -20.33 -4.48
C GLY A 55 -13.23 -20.86 -3.34
N GLU A 56 -12.66 -21.60 -2.38
CA GLU A 56 -13.40 -22.11 -1.23
C GLU A 56 -14.03 -20.95 -0.44
N GLU A 57 -15.34 -21.02 -0.22
CA GLU A 57 -16.06 -20.17 0.72
C GLU A 57 -15.70 -20.61 2.14
N VAL A 58 -15.15 -19.69 2.92
CA VAL A 58 -14.59 -19.98 4.26
C VAL A 58 -15.31 -19.23 5.36
N ASP A 59 -16.06 -18.19 5.02
CA ASP A 59 -16.84 -17.38 5.94
C ASP A 59 -17.91 -16.59 5.17
N VAL A 60 -18.73 -15.82 5.88
CA VAL A 60 -19.71 -14.87 5.31
C VAL A 60 -19.46 -13.51 5.96
N ASP A 61 -19.52 -12.44 5.18
CA ASP A 61 -19.31 -11.09 5.70
C ASP A 61 -20.54 -10.53 6.44
N GLY A 62 -20.41 -9.31 6.98
CA GLY A 62 -21.51 -8.66 7.70
C GLY A 62 -22.72 -8.29 6.83
N CYS A 63 -22.59 -8.35 5.50
CA CYS A 63 -23.64 -8.11 4.53
C CYS A 63 -24.28 -9.42 4.03
N GLY A 64 -23.78 -10.59 4.44
CA GLY A 64 -24.26 -11.89 3.96
C GLY A 64 -23.55 -12.40 2.70
N GLU A 65 -22.50 -11.73 2.24
CA GLU A 65 -21.75 -12.14 1.05
C GLU A 65 -20.66 -13.17 1.41
N PRO A 66 -20.44 -14.21 0.58
CA PRO A 66 -19.45 -15.23 0.87
C PRO A 66 -18.03 -14.65 0.82
N ILE A 67 -17.24 -14.94 1.83
CA ILE A 67 -15.81 -14.66 1.88
C ILE A 67 -15.07 -15.89 1.36
N THR A 68 -14.34 -15.72 0.26
CA THR A 68 -13.48 -16.77 -0.28
C THR A 68 -12.13 -16.83 0.42
N ARG A 69 -11.47 -17.98 0.38
CA ARG A 69 -10.09 -18.14 0.89
C ARG A 69 -9.14 -17.17 0.22
N ALA A 70 -9.30 -16.89 -1.09
CA ALA A 70 -8.51 -15.89 -1.80
C ALA A 70 -8.59 -14.51 -1.15
N MET A 71 -9.78 -14.08 -0.72
CA MET A 71 -9.96 -12.80 -0.04
C MET A 71 -9.22 -12.75 1.30
N LEU A 72 -9.30 -13.82 2.10
CA LEU A 72 -8.56 -13.89 3.37
C LEU A 72 -7.04 -13.90 3.16
N LEU A 73 -6.55 -14.70 2.21
CA LEU A 73 -5.13 -14.75 1.86
C LEU A 73 -4.64 -13.38 1.36
N GLY A 74 -5.42 -12.72 0.50
CA GLY A 74 -5.14 -11.38 0.02
C GLY A 74 -5.01 -10.37 1.17
N ARG A 75 -5.96 -10.38 2.13
CA ARG A 75 -5.91 -9.51 3.32
C ARG A 75 -4.65 -9.75 4.17
N GLN A 76 -4.30 -11.01 4.42
CA GLN A 76 -3.10 -11.35 5.20
C GLN A 76 -1.82 -10.87 4.50
N LYS A 77 -1.69 -11.18 3.21
CA LYS A 77 -0.52 -10.77 2.39
C LYS A 77 -0.40 -9.25 2.31
N HIS A 78 -1.51 -8.53 2.06
CA HIS A 78 -1.52 -7.07 2.05
C HIS A 78 -1.13 -6.45 3.40
N THR A 79 -1.61 -7.01 4.51
CA THR A 79 -1.27 -6.53 5.86
C THR A 79 0.24 -6.61 6.12
N LEU A 80 0.85 -7.74 5.77
CA LEU A 80 2.29 -7.95 5.90
C LEU A 80 3.10 -7.10 4.90
N ALA A 81 2.63 -6.95 3.67
CA ALA A 81 3.27 -6.11 2.65
C ALA A 81 3.29 -4.63 3.05
N LEU A 82 2.18 -4.16 3.64
CA LEU A 82 2.08 -2.80 4.16
C LEU A 82 3.05 -2.57 5.32
N ALA A 83 3.17 -3.55 6.24
CA ALA A 83 4.15 -3.48 7.33
C ALA A 83 5.59 -3.44 6.79
N CYS A 84 5.94 -4.31 5.85
CA CYS A 84 7.25 -4.30 5.19
C CYS A 84 7.54 -2.94 4.54
N THR A 85 6.58 -2.41 3.78
CA THR A 85 6.74 -1.14 3.06
C THR A 85 6.95 0.02 4.04
N ARG A 86 6.19 0.05 5.15
CA ARG A 86 6.37 1.04 6.23
C ARG A 86 7.79 1.02 6.79
N GLU A 87 8.30 -0.16 7.14
CA GLU A 87 9.62 -0.27 7.75
C GLU A 87 10.74 0.12 6.78
N VAL A 88 10.65 -0.31 5.51
CA VAL A 88 11.65 0.08 4.51
C VAL A 88 11.60 1.60 4.24
N LEU A 89 10.41 2.19 4.11
CA LEU A 89 10.28 3.62 3.88
C LEU A 89 10.79 4.45 5.07
N LYS A 90 10.51 4.06 6.32
CA LYS A 90 11.07 4.73 7.51
C LYS A 90 12.60 4.77 7.50
N GLN A 91 13.24 3.69 7.05
CA GLN A 91 14.71 3.59 7.02
C GLN A 91 15.32 4.38 5.87
N ARG A 92 14.65 4.42 4.72
CA ARG A 92 15.20 4.97 3.47
C ARG A 92 14.77 6.41 3.20
N TRP A 93 13.68 6.87 3.80
CA TRP A 93 13.06 8.14 3.49
C TRP A 93 13.01 9.04 4.74
N PRO A 94 13.88 10.06 4.84
CA PRO A 94 13.99 10.89 6.04
C PRO A 94 12.89 11.95 6.19
N ALA A 95 11.96 12.06 5.22
CA ALA A 95 10.85 12.99 5.24
C ALA A 95 9.52 12.29 5.57
N PRO A 96 8.47 13.02 5.98
CA PRO A 96 7.14 12.45 6.13
C PRO A 96 6.64 11.82 4.83
N PHE A 97 5.97 10.68 4.92
CA PHE A 97 5.33 10.00 3.81
C PHE A 97 3.95 9.47 4.22
N SER A 98 3.05 9.35 3.25
CA SER A 98 1.77 8.64 3.41
C SER A 98 1.79 7.39 2.54
N ILE A 99 1.31 6.27 3.09
CA ILE A 99 1.06 5.03 2.34
C ILE A 99 -0.43 4.87 2.03
N GLU A 100 -1.29 5.64 2.71
CA GLU A 100 -2.70 5.67 2.39
C GLU A 100 -2.90 6.30 1.01
N GLN A 101 -3.69 5.63 0.18
CA GLN A 101 -4.09 6.13 -1.13
C GLN A 101 -5.05 7.31 -0.96
N ARG A 102 -4.49 8.51 -0.82
CA ARG A 102 -5.27 9.74 -0.68
C ARG A 102 -5.37 10.47 -2.01
N TYR A 103 -6.06 9.86 -2.96
CA TYR A 103 -6.35 10.51 -4.23
C TYR A 103 -7.82 10.40 -4.62
N ARG A 104 -8.36 11.50 -5.17
CA ARG A 104 -9.67 11.52 -5.81
C ARG A 104 -9.48 11.47 -7.31
N TYR A 105 -10.14 10.51 -7.96
CA TYR A 105 -10.12 10.38 -9.41
C TYR A 105 -11.41 10.92 -10.03
N TYR A 106 -11.29 12.05 -10.74
CA TYR A 106 -12.39 12.69 -11.44
C TYR A 106 -12.51 12.08 -12.84
N ARG A 107 -13.40 11.09 -12.99
CA ARG A 107 -13.56 10.33 -14.24
C ARG A 107 -13.88 11.21 -15.45
N ASN A 108 -14.71 12.23 -15.28
CA ASN A 108 -15.10 13.19 -16.32
C ASN A 108 -13.93 14.01 -16.87
N ALA A 109 -12.92 14.29 -16.05
CA ALA A 109 -11.75 15.07 -16.44
C ALA A 109 -10.49 14.21 -16.62
N GLN A 110 -10.58 12.89 -16.39
CA GLN A 110 -9.44 11.97 -16.30
C GLN A 110 -8.32 12.52 -15.40
N PHE A 111 -8.70 13.16 -14.29
CA PHE A 111 -7.79 13.90 -13.44
C PHE A 111 -7.65 13.23 -12.06
N LEU A 112 -6.42 13.18 -11.56
CA LEU A 112 -6.09 12.62 -10.26
C LEU A 112 -5.62 13.75 -9.34
N GLU A 113 -6.37 13.98 -8.26
CA GLU A 113 -6.06 14.97 -7.23
C GLU A 113 -5.57 14.25 -5.97
N THR A 114 -4.45 14.67 -5.39
CA THR A 114 -4.07 14.25 -4.03
C THR A 114 -4.85 15.07 -3.01
N ILE A 115 -5.58 14.40 -2.12
CA ILE A 115 -6.44 15.05 -1.11
C ILE A 115 -5.83 14.93 0.29
N SER A 116 -6.15 15.89 1.17
CA SER A 116 -5.79 15.82 2.59
C SER A 116 -6.73 14.89 3.37
N GLN A 117 -6.43 14.64 4.64
CA GLN A 117 -7.26 13.79 5.50
C GLN A 117 -8.63 14.41 5.77
N GLU A 118 -8.70 15.73 5.84
CA GLU A 118 -9.92 16.49 6.07
C GLU A 118 -10.84 16.54 4.84
N GLN A 119 -10.32 16.17 3.67
CA GLN A 119 -10.99 16.26 2.37
C GLN A 119 -11.55 14.93 1.85
N GLU A 120 -11.24 13.83 2.54
CA GLU A 120 -11.78 12.48 2.28
C GLU A 120 -13.29 12.47 2.50
#